data_AF-A0A3D2BU99-F1
#
_entry.id   AF-A0A3D2BU99-F1
#
_cell.length_a   1.000
_cell.length_b   1.000
_cell.length_c   1.000
_cell.angle_alpha   90.00
_cell.angle_beta   90.00
_cell.angle_gamma   90.00
#
_symmetry.space_group_name_H-M   'P 1'
#
loop_
_entity.id
_entity.type
_entity.pdbx_description
1 polymer ?
#
loop_
_entity_poly.entity_id
_entity_poly.type
_entity_poly.pdbx_seq_one_letter_code
_entity_poly.pdbx_strand_id
1 'polypeptide(L)'
;MRHSSILEFAQKGSKMATNSKETYRLKPIAPPQWTVNHGNSTSFYYCDPDGNEVETMLDNFSASETRDYKRLYQFTDEFGEMSEGNLDPDKIVDLNEAGVPYSILLDREQVLAMARDGEL
;
A
#
# COMPACT_ATOMS: atom_id res chain seq x y z
N MET A 1 16.00 -16.90 -5.06
CA MET A 1 16.25 -15.69 -4.22
C MET A 1 14.90 -15.19 -3.75
N ARG A 2 14.61 -15.25 -2.45
CA ARG A 2 13.33 -14.76 -1.90
C ARG A 2 13.41 -13.23 -1.88
N HIS A 3 12.54 -12.56 -2.64
CA HIS A 3 12.35 -11.12 -2.53
C HIS A 3 11.67 -10.86 -1.19
N SER A 4 12.39 -10.26 -0.25
CA SER A 4 11.77 -9.72 0.95
C SER A 4 10.97 -8.47 0.55
N SER A 5 9.65 -8.54 0.73
CA SER A 5 8.75 -7.41 0.49
C SER A 5 8.95 -6.35 1.57
N ILE A 6 8.62 -5.09 1.24
CA ILE A 6 8.69 -3.98 2.19
C ILE A 6 7.80 -4.21 3.43
N LEU A 7 6.75 -5.03 3.25
CA LEU A 7 5.84 -5.51 4.30
C LEU A 7 6.54 -6.45 5.30
N GLU A 8 7.46 -7.29 4.83
CA GLU A 8 8.26 -8.17 5.69
C GLU A 8 9.21 -7.38 6.61
N PHE A 9 9.67 -6.20 6.18
CA PHE A 9 10.48 -5.30 6.98
C PHE A 9 9.67 -4.62 8.11
N ALA A 10 8.43 -4.23 7.83
CA ALA A 10 7.55 -3.63 8.83
C ALA A 10 7.25 -4.60 9.99
N GLN A 11 7.00 -5.89 9.69
CA GLN A 11 6.74 -6.91 10.71
C GLN A 11 8.00 -7.37 11.46
N LYS A 12 9.17 -7.52 10.79
CA LYS A 12 10.42 -7.95 11.45
C LYS A 12 10.95 -6.93 12.46
N GLY A 13 10.68 -5.64 12.28
CA GLY A 13 11.04 -4.60 13.25
C GLY A 13 10.45 -4.80 14.65
N SER A 14 9.33 -5.53 14.76
CA SER A 14 8.62 -5.73 16.03
C SER A 14 9.22 -6.84 16.92
N LYS A 15 9.98 -7.80 16.37
CA LYS A 15 10.42 -9.01 17.11
C LYS A 15 11.92 -9.09 17.47
N MET A 16 12.75 -8.13 17.05
CA MET A 16 14.21 -8.18 17.24
C MET A 16 14.70 -7.06 18.18
N ALA A 17 14.34 -7.11 19.46
CA ALA A 17 14.91 -6.18 20.45
C ALA A 17 15.00 -6.80 21.84
N THR A 18 15.81 -7.86 22.00
CA THR A 18 16.35 -8.21 23.32
C THR A 18 17.83 -8.60 23.19
N ASN A 19 18.67 -7.93 23.99
CA ASN A 19 20.11 -8.09 24.19
C ASN A 19 21.10 -7.38 23.23
N SER A 20 21.23 -6.06 23.40
CA SER A 20 22.54 -5.41 23.60
C SER A 20 22.34 -3.97 24.10
N LYS A 21 23.23 -3.50 24.97
CA LYS A 21 23.23 -2.14 25.53
C LYS A 21 23.25 -1.11 24.38
N GLU A 22 22.38 -0.10 24.47
CA GLU A 22 22.10 0.93 23.46
C GLU A 22 21.37 0.46 22.18
N THR A 23 20.24 -0.23 22.34
CA THR A 23 19.22 -0.23 21.28
C THR A 23 18.41 1.07 21.36
N TYR A 24 18.58 1.96 20.38
CA TYR A 24 17.58 3.00 20.09
C TYR A 24 16.26 2.27 19.85
N ARG A 25 15.38 2.27 20.87
CA ARG A 25 14.05 1.69 20.72
C ARG A 25 13.32 2.61 19.77
N LEU A 26 13.33 2.27 18.48
CA LEU A 26 12.55 2.96 17.47
C LEU A 26 11.13 3.03 18.02
N LYS A 27 10.58 4.25 18.12
CA LYS A 27 9.17 4.40 18.44
C LYS A 27 8.39 3.65 17.35
N PRO A 28 7.27 2.99 17.70
CA PRO A 28 6.39 2.44 16.69
C PRO A 28 6.08 3.53 15.67
N ILE A 29 6.17 3.19 14.38
CA ILE A 29 5.79 4.13 13.32
C ILE A 29 4.29 4.42 13.48
N ALA A 30 3.89 5.69 13.33
CA ALA A 30 2.48 6.02 13.34
C ALA A 30 1.79 5.34 12.14
N PRO A 31 0.52 4.90 12.26
CA PRO A 31 -0.21 4.41 11.10
C PRO A 31 -0.31 5.52 10.04
N PRO A 32 -0.40 5.16 8.75
CA PRO A 32 -0.65 6.14 7.71
C PRO A 32 -1.96 6.89 7.99
N GLN A 33 -1.97 8.19 7.74
CA GLN A 33 -3.15 9.03 7.85
C GLN A 33 -4.11 8.79 6.69
N TRP A 34 -3.58 8.39 5.53
CA TRP A 34 -4.37 8.07 4.37
C TRP A 34 -3.67 7.02 3.51
N THR A 35 -4.45 6.04 3.05
CA THR A 35 -4.03 4.93 2.21
C THR A 35 -4.97 4.82 1.02
N VAL A 36 -4.39 4.88 -0.18
CA VAL A 36 -5.17 5.00 -1.42
C VAL A 36 -4.47 4.30 -2.57
N ASN A 37 -5.26 3.62 -3.40
CA ASN A 37 -4.86 3.14 -4.70
C ASN A 37 -5.19 4.21 -5.75
N HIS A 38 -4.16 4.88 -6.26
CA HIS A 38 -4.26 5.90 -7.30
C HIS A 38 -4.49 5.32 -8.70
N GLY A 39 -4.70 4.01 -8.83
CA GLY A 39 -4.78 3.31 -10.11
C GLY A 39 -3.40 2.87 -10.58
N ASN A 40 -2.54 3.82 -10.97
CA ASN A 40 -1.17 3.50 -11.39
C ASN A 40 -0.22 3.14 -10.24
N SER A 41 -0.52 3.58 -9.03
CA SER A 41 0.32 3.40 -7.85
C SER A 41 -0.52 3.29 -6.59
N THR A 42 0.00 2.59 -5.59
CA THR A 42 -0.59 2.52 -4.26
C THR A 42 0.25 3.33 -3.28
N SER A 43 -0.39 4.24 -2.55
CA SER A 43 0.28 5.22 -1.68
C SER A 43 -0.17 5.14 -0.23
N PHE A 44 0.78 5.45 0.65
CA PHE A 44 0.61 5.56 2.09
C PHE A 44 1.16 6.91 2.52
N TYR A 45 0.28 7.76 3.03
CA TYR A 45 0.62 9.11 3.51
C TYR A 45 0.80 9.09 5.03
N TYR A 46 1.96 9.54 5.49
CA TYR A 46 2.30 9.70 6.90
C TYR A 46 2.50 11.17 7.21
N CYS A 47 2.28 11.55 8.47
CA CYS A 47 2.68 12.86 8.97
C CYS A 47 3.75 12.67 10.05
N ASP A 48 4.87 13.36 9.89
CA ASP A 48 5.92 13.38 10.89
C ASP A 48 5.54 14.30 12.08
N PRO A 49 6.26 14.21 13.22
CA PRO A 49 5.96 15.04 14.39
C PRO A 49 6.07 16.55 14.18
N ASP A 50 6.75 17.00 13.12
CA ASP A 50 6.90 18.41 12.78
C ASP A 50 5.78 18.90 11.85
N GLY A 51 4.87 18.01 11.43
CA GLY A 51 3.74 18.32 10.57
C GLY A 51 4.01 18.14 9.08
N ASN A 52 5.16 17.57 8.69
CA ASN A 52 5.45 17.30 7.28
C ASN A 52 4.70 16.05 6.82
N GLU A 53 4.13 16.10 5.63
CA GLU A 53 3.55 14.94 4.96
C GLU A 53 4.62 14.18 4.17
N VAL A 54 4.66 12.88 4.36
CA VAL A 54 5.56 11.97 3.65
C VAL A 54 4.72 10.92 2.95
N GLU A 55 4.82 10.87 1.63
CA GLU A 55 4.24 9.80 0.82
C GLU A 55 5.28 8.70 0.60
N THR A 56 4.88 7.46 0.90
CA THR A 56 5.53 6.28 0.35
C THR A 56 4.61 5.66 -0.68
N MET A 57 5.15 5.25 -1.81
CA MET A 57 4.34 4.71 -2.90
C MET A 57 5.03 3.53 -3.60
N LEU A 58 4.19 2.69 -4.20
CA LEU A 58 4.60 1.53 -5.00
C LEU A 58 3.88 1.61 -6.35
N ASP A 59 4.56 1.26 -7.44
CA ASP A 59 3.95 1.19 -8.76
C ASP A 59 3.11 -0.09 -8.90
N ASN A 60 1.85 0.05 -9.32
CA ASN A 60 0.95 -1.11 -9.50
C ASN A 60 1.24 -1.88 -10.80
N PHE A 61 1.90 -1.23 -11.77
CA PHE A 61 2.22 -1.83 -13.07
C PHE A 61 3.69 -1.57 -13.46
N SER A 62 4.18 -2.29 -14.48
CA SER A 62 5.47 -1.96 -15.09
C SER A 62 5.46 -0.55 -15.68
N ALA A 63 6.64 0.05 -15.90
CA ALA A 63 6.73 1.40 -16.46
C ALA A 63 5.98 1.57 -17.81
N SER A 64 6.00 0.53 -18.66
CA SER A 64 5.26 0.55 -19.93
C SER A 64 3.75 0.50 -19.74
N GLU A 65 3.27 -0.37 -18.84
CA GLU A 65 1.85 -0.53 -18.55
C GLU A 65 1.31 0.71 -17.82
N THR A 66 2.06 1.27 -16.87
CA THR A 66 1.73 2.52 -16.18
C THR A 66 1.53 3.67 -17.17
N ARG A 67 2.39 3.78 -18.20
CA ARG A 67 2.22 4.79 -19.25
C ARG A 67 0.90 4.61 -19.99
N ASP A 68 0.58 3.39 -20.38
CA ASP A 68 -0.61 3.09 -21.18
C ASP A 68 -1.88 3.24 -20.34
N TYR A 69 -1.86 2.79 -19.07
CA TYR A 69 -2.93 2.97 -18.09
C TYR A 69 -3.27 4.44 -17.87
N LYS A 70 -2.25 5.28 -17.64
CA LYS A 70 -2.44 6.73 -17.49
C LYS A 70 -3.00 7.37 -18.75
N ARG A 71 -2.49 6.99 -19.92
CA ARG A 71 -2.91 7.57 -21.20
C ARG A 71 -4.34 7.19 -21.59
N LEU A 72 -4.78 5.98 -21.23
CA LEU A 72 -6.01 5.39 -21.76
C LEU A 72 -7.16 5.36 -20.74
N TYR A 73 -6.87 5.35 -19.44
CA TYR A 73 -7.89 5.06 -18.42
C TYR A 73 -7.87 6.00 -17.21
N GLN A 74 -6.74 6.20 -16.53
CA GLN A 74 -6.73 6.90 -15.22
C GLN A 74 -7.31 8.32 -15.22
N PHE A 75 -7.28 9.01 -16.37
CA PHE A 75 -7.79 10.36 -16.51
C PHE A 75 -9.12 10.44 -17.27
N THR A 76 -9.83 9.32 -17.42
CA THR A 76 -11.20 9.30 -17.98
C THR A 76 -12.23 9.49 -16.87
N ASP A 77 -13.43 9.90 -17.24
CA ASP A 77 -14.55 10.01 -16.28
C ASP A 77 -14.94 8.64 -15.67
N GLU A 78 -14.63 7.54 -16.36
CA GLU A 78 -14.91 6.17 -15.90
C GLU A 78 -14.03 5.77 -14.70
N PHE A 79 -12.88 6.41 -14.52
CA PHE A 79 -12.00 6.13 -13.39
C PHE A 79 -12.64 6.47 -12.03
N GLY A 80 -13.55 7.46 -12.00
CA GLY A 80 -14.22 7.90 -10.78
C GLY A 80 -13.33 8.72 -9.83
N GLU A 81 -13.78 8.87 -8.59
CA GLU A 81 -13.10 9.72 -7.61
C GLU A 81 -11.90 9.01 -6.95
N MET A 82 -10.89 9.80 -6.56
CA MET A 82 -9.69 9.26 -5.89
C MET A 82 -10.03 8.56 -4.56
N SER A 83 -11.01 9.10 -3.83
CA SER A 83 -11.44 8.56 -2.54
C SER A 83 -12.14 7.20 -2.65
N GLU A 84 -12.62 6.81 -3.84
CA GLU A 84 -13.12 5.46 -4.06
C GLU A 84 -12.00 4.43 -3.93
N GLY A 85 -10.77 4.80 -4.30
CA GLY A 85 -9.59 3.93 -4.19
C GLY A 85 -9.02 3.81 -2.76
N ASN A 86 -9.69 4.35 -1.74
CA ASN A 86 -9.24 4.19 -0.35
C ASN A 86 -9.23 2.71 0.03
N LEU A 87 -8.16 2.28 0.69
CA LEU A 87 -7.97 0.86 1.05
C LEU A 87 -7.45 0.71 2.46
N ASP A 88 -7.79 -0.41 3.10
CA ASP A 88 -7.21 -0.81 4.37
C ASP A 88 -5.92 -1.64 4.11
N PRO A 89 -4.73 -1.14 4.48
CA PRO A 89 -3.48 -1.87 4.27
C PRO A 89 -3.47 -3.25 4.92
N ASP A 90 -4.09 -3.39 6.09
CA ASP A 90 -4.03 -4.63 6.87
C ASP A 90 -4.86 -5.71 6.18
N LYS A 91 -6.03 -5.36 5.63
CA LYS A 91 -6.84 -6.30 4.83
C LYS A 91 -6.15 -6.76 3.56
N ILE A 92 -5.41 -5.88 2.89
CA ILE A 92 -4.62 -6.27 1.70
C ILE A 92 -3.53 -7.28 2.09
N VAL A 93 -2.89 -7.10 3.24
CA VAL A 93 -1.91 -8.07 3.76
C VAL A 93 -2.60 -9.39 4.08
N ASP A 94 -3.72 -9.36 4.80
CA ASP A 94 -4.47 -10.56 5.17
C ASP A 94 -4.89 -11.38 3.94
N LEU A 95 -5.39 -10.73 2.89
CA LEU A 95 -5.77 -11.38 1.64
C LEU A 95 -4.57 -11.97 0.89
N ASN A 96 -3.43 -11.26 0.87
CA ASN A 96 -2.22 -11.80 0.27
C ASN A 96 -1.68 -13.00 1.04
N GLU A 97 -1.70 -12.95 2.38
CA GLU A 97 -1.32 -14.08 3.23
C GLU A 97 -2.28 -15.28 3.08
N ALA A 98 -3.56 -15.01 2.79
CA ALA A 98 -4.55 -16.02 2.40
C ALA A 98 -4.37 -16.57 0.97
N GLY A 99 -3.45 -16.01 0.18
CA GLY A 99 -3.05 -16.51 -1.13
C GLY A 99 -3.57 -15.72 -2.34
N VAL A 100 -4.25 -14.60 -2.14
CA VAL A 100 -4.65 -13.72 -3.25
C VAL A 100 -3.41 -13.00 -3.79
N PRO A 101 -3.09 -13.09 -5.10
CA PRO A 101 -1.86 -12.52 -5.63
C PRO A 101 -1.91 -10.99 -5.67
N TYR A 102 -0.76 -10.33 -5.44
CA TYR A 102 -0.64 -8.86 -5.53
C TYR A 102 -1.07 -8.28 -6.88
N SER A 103 -0.97 -9.04 -7.99
CA SER A 103 -1.46 -8.57 -9.28
C SER A 103 -2.97 -8.29 -9.30
N ILE A 104 -3.72 -8.88 -8.37
CA ILE A 104 -5.15 -8.60 -8.14
C ILE A 104 -5.29 -7.50 -7.08
N LEU A 105 -4.56 -7.60 -5.98
CA LEU A 105 -4.67 -6.67 -4.84
C LEU A 105 -4.13 -5.26 -5.12
N LEU A 106 -3.40 -5.07 -6.22
CA LEU A 106 -2.90 -3.76 -6.68
C LEU A 106 -3.71 -3.18 -7.84
N ASP A 107 -4.52 -4.00 -8.51
CA ASP A 107 -5.44 -3.51 -9.55
C ASP A 107 -6.61 -2.80 -8.87
N ARG A 108 -6.70 -1.48 -9.08
CA ARG A 108 -7.72 -0.65 -8.44
C ARG A 108 -9.14 -1.15 -8.71
N GLU A 109 -9.44 -1.61 -9.92
CA GLU A 109 -10.80 -2.01 -10.26
C GLU A 109 -11.17 -3.35 -9.61
N GLN A 110 -10.20 -4.25 -9.47
CA GLN A 110 -10.39 -5.48 -8.70
C GLN A 110 -10.59 -5.18 -7.22
N VAL A 111 -9.77 -4.30 -6.65
CA VAL A 111 -9.89 -3.85 -5.25
C VAL A 111 -11.26 -3.19 -5.00
N LEU A 112 -11.73 -2.34 -5.91
CA LEU A 112 -13.06 -1.75 -5.83
C LEU A 112 -14.17 -2.80 -5.90
N ALA A 113 -14.04 -3.80 -6.77
CA ALA A 113 -15.01 -4.89 -6.85
C ALA A 113 -15.05 -5.69 -5.54
N MET A 114 -13.89 -6.08 -5.01
CA MET A 114 -13.77 -6.78 -3.72
C MET A 114 -14.37 -5.96 -2.56
N ALA A 115 -14.15 -4.65 -2.53
CA ALA A 115 -14.74 -3.75 -1.54
C ALA A 115 -16.28 -3.67 -1.66
N ARG A 116 -16.81 -3.61 -2.88
CA ARG A 116 -18.27 -3.65 -3.12
C ARG A 116 -18.89 -4.98 -2.68
N ASP A 117 -18.15 -6.08 -2.81
CA ASP A 117 -18.58 -7.42 -2.41
C ASP A 117 -18.39 -7.70 -0.90
N GLY A 118 -17.79 -6.77 -0.16
CA GLY A 118 -17.56 -6.87 1.28
C GLY A 118 -16.36 -7.73 1.68
N GLU A 119 -15.45 -8.00 0.73
CA GLU A 119 -14.20 -8.72 0.95
C GLU A 119 -13.06 -7.80 1.44
N LEU A 120 -13.25 -6.48 1.31
CA LEU A 120 -12.34 -5.41 1.74
C LEU A 120 -12.98 -4.39 2.68
#